data_AF-A0A7Y0PDP7-F1
#
_entry.id   AF-A0A7Y0PDP7-F1
#
_cell.length_a   1.000
_cell.length_b   1.000
_cell.length_c   1.000
_cell.angle_alpha   90.00
_cell.angle_beta   90.00
_cell.angle_gamma   90.00
#
_symmetry.space_group_name_H-M   'P 1'
#
loop_
_entity.id
_entity.type
_entity.pdbx_description
1 polymer ?
#
loop_
_entity_poly.entity_id
_entity_poly.type
_entity_poly.pdbx_seq_one_letter_code
_entity_poly.pdbx_strand_id
1 'polypeptide(L)'
;MRAQGPVLVDEWQREPAVWDFVRRSVDRSPAPARFLLTGSATPTSAPTHSGAGRIVQLRVRPMSLAERALAEPTVSLGELLTGRRPAVGGSTALNLVDYAEEIVRSGFPAIRQLPPRARRAQGAGAVPPGRGVWR
;
A
#
# COMPACT_ATOMS: atom_id res chain seq x y z
N MET A 1 -26.99 0.05 7.76
CA MET A 1 -26.01 -1.04 7.91
C MET A 1 -25.45 -0.99 9.34
N ARG A 2 -25.83 -1.94 10.20
CA ARG A 2 -25.28 -2.10 11.56
C ARG A 2 -24.59 -3.46 11.62
N ALA A 3 -23.34 -3.52 11.17
CA ALA A 3 -22.49 -4.68 11.37
C ALA A 3 -21.83 -4.58 12.75
N GLN A 4 -21.60 -5.71 13.42
CA GLN A 4 -20.77 -5.75 14.63
C GLN A 4 -19.30 -5.74 14.19
N GLY A 5 -18.55 -4.70 14.56
CA GLY A 5 -17.14 -4.53 14.20
C GLY A 5 -16.88 -3.59 13.00
N PRO A 6 -15.60 -3.39 12.63
CA PRO A 6 -15.21 -2.54 11.51
C PRO A 6 -15.82 -3.01 10.19
N VAL A 7 -16.32 -2.07 9.39
CA VAL A 7 -16.82 -2.35 8.03
C VAL A 7 -15.74 -1.99 7.02
N LEU A 8 -15.28 -2.98 6.25
CA LEU A 8 -14.46 -2.75 5.07
C LEU A 8 -15.35 -2.36 3.89
N VAL A 9 -15.05 -1.23 3.27
CA VAL A 9 -15.60 -0.83 1.98
C VAL A 9 -14.46 -0.83 0.99
N ASP A 10 -14.47 -1.81 0.10
CA ASP A 10 -13.50 -1.88 -0.98
C ASP A 10 -13.91 -1.05 -2.18
N GLU A 11 -12.90 -0.52 -2.88
CA GLU A 11 -13.06 0.29 -4.08
C GLU A 11 -14.07 1.44 -3.91
N TRP A 12 -14.07 2.12 -2.74
CA TRP A 12 -15.09 3.12 -2.41
C TRP A 12 -15.20 4.24 -3.46
N GLN A 13 -14.11 4.51 -4.19
CA GLN A 13 -14.07 5.52 -5.27
C GLN A 13 -15.03 5.21 -6.42
N ARG A 14 -15.53 3.97 -6.55
CA ARG A 14 -16.54 3.59 -7.54
C ARG A 14 -17.94 4.10 -7.20
N GLU A 15 -18.20 4.37 -5.93
CA GLU A 15 -19.46 4.94 -5.45
C GLU A 15 -19.16 6.10 -4.48
N PRO A 16 -18.94 7.32 -5.01
CA PRO A 16 -18.56 8.47 -4.19
C PRO A 16 -19.54 8.79 -3.05
N ALA A 17 -20.82 8.40 -3.14
CA ALA A 17 -21.79 8.59 -2.07
C ALA A 17 -21.42 7.85 -0.77
N VAL A 18 -20.59 6.80 -0.85
CA VAL A 18 -20.11 6.07 0.34
C VAL A 18 -19.30 6.98 1.26
N TRP A 19 -18.48 7.89 0.72
CA TRP A 19 -17.66 8.81 1.50
C TRP A 19 -18.52 9.63 2.47
N ASP A 20 -19.59 10.21 1.93
CA ASP A 20 -20.52 11.05 2.67
C ASP A 20 -21.35 10.25 3.68
N PHE A 21 -21.74 9.03 3.32
CA PHE A 21 -22.41 8.12 4.24
C PHE A 21 -21.52 7.78 5.44
N VAL A 22 -20.26 7.43 5.20
CA VAL A 22 -19.28 7.09 6.24
C VAL A 22 -19.03 8.29 7.14
N ARG A 23 -18.80 9.46 6.57
CA ARG A 23 -18.62 10.71 7.32
C ARG A 23 -19.81 10.98 8.26
N ARG A 24 -21.04 10.97 7.73
CA ARG A 24 -22.27 11.16 8.54
C ARG A 24 -22.46 10.07 9.59
N SER A 25 -22.00 8.85 9.32
CA SER A 25 -22.05 7.75 10.29
C SER A 25 -21.08 7.97 11.45
N VAL A 26 -19.87 8.44 11.17
CA VAL A 26 -18.85 8.81 12.17
C VAL A 26 -19.29 10.03 12.97
N ASP A 27 -19.85 11.06 12.32
CA ASP A 27 -20.40 12.26 12.98
C ASP A 27 -21.46 11.90 14.03
N ARG A 28 -22.34 10.93 13.74
CA ARG A 28 -23.39 10.48 14.67
C ARG A 28 -22.90 9.62 15.82
N SER A 29 -21.75 8.96 15.67
CA SER A 29 -21.21 8.07 16.69
C SER A 29 -19.69 7.94 16.49
N PRO A 30 -18.90 8.71 17.26
CA PRO A 30 -17.46 8.88 17.03
C PRO A 30 -16.62 7.72 17.58
N ALA A 31 -17.18 6.50 17.69
CA ALA A 31 -16.37 5.35 18.07
C ALA A 31 -15.27 5.11 17.02
N PRO A 32 -14.01 4.84 17.45
CA PRO A 32 -12.88 4.72 16.55
C PRO A 32 -12.96 3.45 15.69
N ALA A 33 -12.19 3.43 14.60
CA ALA A 33 -11.96 2.25 13.75
C ALA A 33 -13.24 1.55 13.24
N ARG A 34 -14.31 2.29 12.97
CA ARG A 34 -15.58 1.71 12.48
C ARG A 34 -15.59 1.37 11.00
N PHE A 35 -14.75 2.03 10.22
CA PHE A 35 -14.71 1.89 8.76
C PHE A 35 -13.28 1.80 8.29
N LEU A 36 -13.03 0.90 7.34
CA LEU A 36 -11.81 0.84 6.54
C LEU A 36 -12.20 1.05 5.08
N LEU A 37 -11.69 2.10 4.46
CA LEU A 37 -11.93 2.42 3.07
C LEU A 37 -10.69 2.05 2.26
N THR A 38 -10.84 1.14 1.30
CA THR A 38 -9.76 0.76 0.39
C THR A 38 -10.07 1.22 -1.03
N GLY A 39 -9.02 1.46 -1.80
CA GLY A 39 -9.14 1.92 -3.18
C GLY A 39 -7.81 1.81 -3.90
N SER A 40 -7.82 1.13 -5.04
CA SER A 40 -6.64 0.95 -5.90
C SER A 40 -6.28 2.19 -6.72
N ALA A 41 -7.21 3.15 -6.84
CA ALA A 41 -7.04 4.35 -7.68
C ALA A 41 -7.25 5.64 -6.88
N THR A 42 -6.56 6.70 -7.30
CA THR A 42 -6.90 8.07 -6.88
C THR A 42 -8.32 8.37 -7.36
N PRO A 43 -9.24 8.83 -6.49
CA PRO A 43 -10.61 9.14 -6.88
C PRO A 43 -10.63 10.13 -8.05
N THR A 44 -11.42 9.85 -9.09
CA THR A 44 -11.55 10.72 -10.27
C THR A 44 -12.19 12.07 -9.93
N SER A 45 -13.05 12.08 -8.90
CA SER A 45 -13.56 13.30 -8.25
C SER A 45 -13.03 13.36 -6.82
N ALA A 46 -12.31 14.44 -6.48
CA ALA A 46 -11.93 14.68 -5.09
C ALA A 46 -13.19 14.86 -4.23
N PRO A 47 -13.27 14.29 -3.02
CA PRO A 47 -14.36 14.58 -2.11
C PRO A 47 -14.44 16.08 -1.87
N THR A 48 -15.66 16.64 -1.90
CA THR A 48 -15.91 18.08 -1.67
C THR A 48 -15.39 18.56 -0.31
N HIS A 49 -15.20 17.64 0.64
CA HIS A 49 -14.65 17.90 1.96
C HIS A 49 -13.54 16.89 2.29
N SER A 50 -12.44 17.38 2.86
CA SER A 50 -11.21 16.62 3.14
C SER A 50 -11.35 15.46 4.12
N GLY A 51 -12.50 15.28 4.79
CA GLY A 51 -12.66 14.28 5.85
C GLY A 51 -11.80 14.55 7.08
N ALA A 52 -11.25 15.76 7.21
CA ALA A 52 -10.33 16.15 8.26
C ALA A 52 -10.86 15.84 9.67
N GLY A 53 -9.98 15.28 10.50
CA GLY A 53 -10.27 14.87 11.87
C GLY A 53 -11.09 13.59 12.02
N ARG A 54 -11.51 12.96 10.91
CA ARG A 54 -12.40 11.76 10.93
C ARG A 54 -11.85 10.59 10.12
N ILE A 55 -11.19 10.89 9.01
CA ILE A 55 -10.66 9.90 8.08
C ILE A 55 -9.15 10.11 7.97
N VAL A 56 -8.39 9.06 8.26
CA VAL A 56 -6.94 9.03 8.09
C VAL A 56 -6.62 8.30 6.80
N GLN A 57 -5.84 8.94 5.92
CA GLN A 57 -5.37 8.31 4.70
C GLN A 57 -4.04 7.60 4.97
N LEU A 58 -4.01 6.29 4.72
CA LEU A 58 -2.80 5.49 4.83
C LEU A 58 -2.36 5.06 3.43
N ARG A 59 -1.11 5.33 3.07
CA ARG A 59 -0.53 4.88 1.80
C ARG A 59 0.11 3.50 1.99
N VAL A 60 -0.41 2.50 1.30
CA VAL A 60 0.24 1.19 1.18
C VAL A 60 1.28 1.23 0.06
N ARG A 61 2.48 0.72 0.32
CA ARG A 61 3.54 0.56 -0.68
C ARG A 61 3.59 -0.89 -1.17
N PRO A 62 4.05 -1.13 -2.40
CA PRO A 62 4.38 -2.48 -2.83
C PRO A 62 5.43 -3.12 -1.91
N MET A 63 5.48 -4.45 -1.85
CA MET A 63 6.43 -5.19 -1.01
C MET A 63 7.87 -4.83 -1.36
N SER A 64 8.65 -4.51 -0.33
CA SER A 64 10.10 -4.48 -0.34
C SER A 64 10.67 -5.86 -0.67
N LEU A 65 11.98 -5.95 -0.91
CA LEU A 65 12.63 -7.23 -1.21
C LEU A 65 12.63 -8.17 0.00
N ALA A 66 12.77 -7.62 1.22
CA ALA A 66 12.75 -8.38 2.47
C ALA A 66 11.38 -9.02 2.76
N GLU A 67 10.28 -8.39 2.34
CA GLU A 67 8.92 -8.90 2.53
C GLU A 67 8.53 -10.01 1.54
N ARG A 68 9.37 -10.29 0.53
CA ARG A 68 9.07 -11.27 -0.53
C ARG A 68 9.46 -12.70 -0.20
N ALA A 69 10.07 -12.95 0.97
CA ALA A 69 10.54 -14.26 1.41
C ALA A 69 11.47 -14.97 0.40
N LEU A 70 12.32 -14.19 -0.29
CA LEU A 70 13.31 -14.71 -1.25
C LEU A 70 14.59 -15.21 -0.57
N ALA A 71 14.91 -14.62 0.58
CA ALA A 71 16.02 -14.97 1.44
C ALA A 71 15.71 -14.43 2.85
N GLU A 72 16.39 -14.95 3.86
CA GLU A 72 16.27 -14.46 5.24
C GLU A 72 16.99 -13.10 5.37
N PRO A 73 16.31 -12.02 5.81
CA PRO A 73 16.96 -10.73 6.03
C PRO A 73 17.92 -10.80 7.23
N THR A 74 19.20 -10.49 7.03
CA THR A 74 20.21 -10.56 8.10
C THR A 74 20.45 -9.24 8.83
N VAL A 75 19.98 -8.11 8.26
CA VAL A 75 20.20 -6.77 8.80
C VAL A 75 18.89 -5.99 8.83
N SER A 76 18.58 -5.37 9.98
CA SER A 76 17.42 -4.50 10.14
C SER A 76 17.82 -3.03 10.04
N LEU A 77 17.28 -2.31 9.04
CA LEU A 77 17.46 -0.86 8.94
C LEU A 77 16.87 -0.12 10.15
N GLY A 78 15.74 -0.61 10.68
CA GLY A 78 15.10 -0.02 11.85
C GLY A 78 16.03 -0.07 13.08
N GLU A 79 16.72 -1.19 13.29
CA GLU A 79 17.67 -1.32 14.40
C GLU A 79 18.88 -0.41 14.26
N LEU A 80 19.41 -0.25 13.04
CA LEU A 80 20.51 0.68 12.77
C LEU A 80 20.14 2.13 13.10
N LEU A 81 18.87 2.50 12.97
CA LEU A 81 18.37 3.85 13.26
C LEU A 81 18.07 4.08 14.74
N THR A 82 18.19 3.08 15.61
CA THR A 82 17.98 3.23 17.06
C THR A 82 19.17 3.85 17.80
N GLY A 83 20.30 4.07 17.13
CA GLY A 83 21.56 4.50 17.75
C GLY A 83 22.35 3.35 18.39
N ARG A 84 21.77 2.14 18.44
CA ARG A 84 22.52 0.91 18.73
C ARG A 84 23.47 0.61 17.56
N ARG A 85 24.60 -0.05 17.85
CA ARG A 85 25.57 -0.52 16.86
C ARG A 85 25.54 -2.05 16.79
N PRO A 86 24.48 -2.66 16.23
CA PRO A 86 24.44 -4.11 16.08
C PRO A 86 25.56 -4.56 15.12
N ALA A 87 26.02 -5.80 15.28
CA ALA A 87 26.97 -6.38 14.34
C ALA A 87 26.30 -6.48 12.96
N VAL A 88 26.93 -5.90 11.94
CA VAL A 88 26.43 -5.93 10.56
C VAL A 88 27.17 -7.04 9.82
N GLY A 89 26.43 -8.03 9.35
CA GLY A 89 26.96 -9.16 8.59
C GLY A 89 25.84 -9.96 7.94
N GLY A 90 26.22 -10.76 6.94
CA GLY A 90 25.29 -11.63 6.25
C GLY A 90 25.84 -12.13 4.93
N SER A 91 25.24 -13.19 4.44
CA SER A 91 25.41 -13.69 3.08
C SER A 91 24.03 -13.86 2.46
N THR A 92 23.97 -13.81 1.13
CA THR A 92 22.75 -14.08 0.38
C THR A 92 23.09 -14.99 -0.79
N ALA A 93 22.17 -15.90 -1.12
CA ALA A 93 22.24 -16.69 -2.32
C ALA A 93 21.79 -15.90 -3.57
N LEU A 94 21.13 -14.75 -3.38
CA LEU A 94 20.67 -13.90 -4.47
C LEU A 94 21.85 -13.23 -5.16
N ASN A 95 21.94 -13.42 -6.47
CA ASN A 95 22.91 -12.79 -7.34
C ASN A 95 22.29 -11.59 -8.10
N LEU A 96 23.11 -10.90 -8.90
CA LEU A 96 22.69 -9.72 -9.66
C LEU A 96 21.50 -10.00 -10.61
N VAL A 97 21.46 -11.17 -11.23
CA VAL A 97 20.38 -11.58 -12.14
C VAL A 97 19.07 -11.70 -11.36
N ASP A 98 19.11 -12.33 -10.18
CA ASP A 98 17.94 -12.47 -9.30
C ASP A 98 17.40 -11.09 -8.90
N TYR A 99 18.28 -10.14 -8.53
CA TYR A 99 17.87 -8.77 -8.22
C TYR A 99 17.25 -8.06 -9.42
N ALA A 100 17.85 -8.19 -10.61
CA ALA A 100 17.34 -7.56 -11.83
C ALA A 100 15.94 -8.10 -12.18
N GLU A 101 15.73 -9.41 -12.10
CA GLU A 101 14.42 -10.03 -12.29
C GLU A 101 13.39 -9.54 -11.27
N GLU A 102 13.82 -9.39 -10.02
CA GLU A 102 12.96 -8.98 -8.90
C GLU A 102 12.52 -7.53 -8.97
N ILE A 103 13.36 -6.65 -9.51
CA ILE A 103 13.04 -5.26 -9.78
C ILE A 103 11.91 -5.17 -10.84
N VAL A 104 11.98 -5.99 -11.89
CA VAL A 104 10.99 -5.96 -12.98
C VAL A 104 9.73 -6.81 -12.72
N ARG A 105 9.70 -7.62 -11.67
CA ARG A 105 8.57 -8.52 -11.34
C ARG A 105 7.37 -7.83 -10.67
N SER A 106 7.43 -6.51 -10.41
CA SER A 106 6.45 -5.67 -9.67
C SER A 106 6.44 -5.91 -8.16
N GLY A 107 6.23 -4.95 -7.27
CA GLY A 107 6.16 -5.23 -5.82
C GLY A 107 4.78 -5.71 -5.32
N PHE A 108 3.76 -5.76 -6.18
CA PHE A 108 2.39 -6.09 -5.77
C PHE A 108 2.14 -7.62 -5.73
N PRO A 109 1.68 -8.20 -4.61
CA PRO A 109 1.51 -9.65 -4.45
C PRO A 109 0.76 -10.33 -5.61
N ALA A 110 -0.37 -9.75 -6.01
CA ALA A 110 -1.23 -10.30 -7.07
C ALA A 110 -0.58 -10.27 -8.47
N ILE A 111 0.24 -9.26 -8.77
CA ILE A 111 0.89 -9.12 -10.10
C ILE A 111 2.10 -10.04 -10.18
N ARG A 112 2.85 -10.19 -9.10
CA ARG A 112 4.13 -10.94 -9.06
C ARG A 112 3.99 -12.42 -9.38
N GLN A 113 2.86 -13.02 -9.01
CA GLN A 113 2.56 -14.43 -9.23
C GLN A 113 2.11 -14.72 -10.68
N LEU A 114 1.89 -13.68 -11.50
CA LEU A 114 1.43 -13.85 -12.87
C LEU A 114 2.56 -14.34 -13.81
N PRO A 115 2.20 -15.08 -14.88
CA PRO A 115 3.11 -15.40 -15.96
C PRO A 115 3.74 -14.14 -16.59
N PRO A 116 4.95 -14.22 -17.20
CA PRO A 116 5.68 -13.05 -17.69
C PRO A 116 4.88 -12.13 -18.64
N ARG A 117 4.03 -12.70 -19.51
CA ARG A 117 3.19 -11.94 -20.43
C ARG A 117 2.11 -11.14 -19.69
N ALA A 118 1.44 -11.75 -18.71
CA ALA A 118 0.40 -11.12 -17.91
C ALA A 118 0.97 -10.03 -16.98
N ARG A 119 2.19 -10.23 -16.45
CA ARG A 119 2.91 -9.19 -15.69
C ARG A 119 3.13 -7.91 -16.49
N ARG A 120 3.59 -8.03 -17.75
CA ARG A 120 3.82 -6.87 -18.62
C ARG A 120 2.53 -6.10 -18.91
N ALA A 121 1.43 -6.81 -19.15
CA ALA A 121 0.13 -6.20 -19.40
C ALA A 121 -0.39 -5.38 -18.19
N GLN A 122 -0.15 -5.86 -16.96
CA GLN A 122 -0.60 -5.18 -15.75
C GLN A 122 0.38 -4.10 -15.24
N GLY A 123 1.68 -4.31 -15.42
CA GLY A 123 2.72 -3.36 -14.96
C GLY A 123 2.65 -1.99 -15.64
N ALA A 124 2.13 -1.92 -16.88
CA ALA A 124 1.96 -0.68 -17.61
C ALA A 124 0.87 0.26 -17.01
N GLY A 125 -0.04 -0.27 -16.18
CA GLY A 125 -1.11 0.51 -15.54
C GLY A 125 -0.84 0.92 -14.09
N ALA A 126 0.24 0.42 -13.48
CA ALA A 126 0.51 0.58 -12.05
C ALA A 126 1.51 1.72 -11.70
N VAL A 127 2.00 2.45 -12.70
CA VAL A 127 2.83 3.64 -12.49
C VAL A 127 1.90 4.85 -12.35
N PRO A 128 1.73 5.44 -11.14
CA PRO A 128 1.04 6.72 -11.04
C PRO A 128 1.84 7.75 -11.86
N PRO A 129 1.20 8.66 -12.61
CA PRO A 129 1.91 9.76 -13.25
C PRO A 129 2.66 10.52 -12.17
N GLY A 130 3.99 10.46 -12.22
CA GLY A 130 4.85 11.17 -11.31
C GLY A 130 4.57 12.66 -11.40
N ARG A 131 4.14 13.27 -10.30
CA ARG A 131 4.40 14.70 -10.09
C ARG A 131 5.87 14.84 -9.71
N GLY A 132 6.73 14.80 -10.73
CA GLY A 132 8.08 15.34 -10.63
C GLY A 132 7.99 16.85 -10.60
N VAL A 133 8.11 17.44 -9.41
CA VAL A 133 8.66 18.78 -9.27
C VAL A 133 9.98 18.57 -8.53
N TRP A 134 11.05 18.43 -9.31
CA TRP A 134 12.39 18.68 -8.81
C TRP A 134 12.56 20.20 -8.79
N ARG A 135 12.70 20.78 -7.61
CA ARG A 135 13.37 22.04 -7.40
C ARG A 135 14.33 21.86 -6.24
#